data_AF-A0A7S2HV76-F1
#
_entry.id   AF-A0A7S2HV76-F1
#
_cell.length_a   1.000
_cell.length_b   1.000
_cell.length_c   1.000
_cell.angle_alpha   90.00
_cell.angle_beta   90.00
_cell.angle_gamma   90.00
#
_symmetry.space_group_name_H-M   'P 1'
#
loop_
_entity.id
_entity.type
_entity.pdbx_description
1 polymer ?
#
loop_
_entity_poly.entity_id
_entity_poly.type
_entity_poly.pdbx_seq_one_letter_code
_entity_poly.pdbx_strand_id
1 'polypeptide(L)'
;ETAVPARIAVQLMLGVQAKLIEEASALVELQITEGRVVVVGDTHGQLNDFCWILKAHGPPAPANVYLINGDIADRGAFAVEIYLILFGYMLACPGCVYINRGNHESFDMNIRGFNEGGGFSAEVTGKYDSDVFSLFQQIFNYMPLATRINKEVLVVHGGLCRTGTATLAQLRAVDRVRPVPVST
;
A
#
# COMPACT_ATOMS: atom_id res chain seq x y z
N GLU A 1 10.26 13.72 15.79
CA GLU A 1 9.28 13.16 16.75
C GLU A 1 8.07 12.70 15.96
N THR A 2 7.66 11.44 16.10
CA THR A 2 6.44 10.93 15.48
C THR A 2 5.22 11.34 16.30
N ALA A 3 4.12 11.68 15.64
CA ALA A 3 2.88 12.07 16.31
C ALA A 3 2.14 10.87 16.96
N VAL A 4 2.43 9.63 16.54
CA VAL A 4 1.73 8.41 16.98
C VAL A 4 2.66 7.54 17.83
N PRO A 5 2.31 7.21 19.09
CA PRO A 5 3.12 6.33 19.93
C PRO A 5 3.37 4.96 19.27
N ALA A 6 4.58 4.44 19.41
CA ALA A 6 5.01 3.17 18.78
C ALA A 6 4.04 2.01 19.04
N ARG A 7 3.55 1.88 20.27
CA ARG A 7 2.55 0.86 20.62
C ARG A 7 1.29 0.94 19.75
N ILE A 8 0.79 2.14 19.49
CA ILE A 8 -0.43 2.34 18.69
C ILE A 8 -0.15 2.03 17.22
N ALA A 9 0.98 2.49 16.70
CA ALA A 9 1.41 2.19 15.34
C ALA A 9 1.52 0.67 15.11
N VAL A 10 2.20 -0.05 16.01
CA VAL A 10 2.34 -1.50 15.94
C VAL A 10 0.98 -2.21 16.03
N GLN A 11 0.07 -1.76 16.87
CA GLN A 11 -1.28 -2.33 16.94
C GLN A 11 -2.06 -2.19 15.63
N LEU A 12 -2.00 -1.02 14.99
CA LEU A 12 -2.61 -0.79 13.68
C LEU A 12 -1.99 -1.71 12.62
N MET A 13 -0.66 -1.78 12.59
CA MET A 13 0.09 -2.61 11.66
C MET A 13 -0.25 -4.09 11.79
N LEU A 14 -0.31 -4.63 13.02
CA LEU A 14 -0.69 -6.02 13.26
C LEU A 14 -2.15 -6.29 12.86
N GLY A 15 -3.06 -5.34 13.11
CA GLY A 15 -4.45 -5.46 12.67
C GLY A 15 -4.57 -5.53 11.14
N VAL A 16 -3.84 -4.66 10.42
CA VAL A 16 -3.82 -4.68 8.96
C VAL A 16 -3.16 -5.94 8.43
N GLN A 17 -2.06 -6.39 9.04
CA GLN A 17 -1.42 -7.65 8.68
C GLN A 17 -2.40 -8.82 8.77
N ALA A 18 -3.13 -8.95 9.89
CA ALA A 18 -4.13 -9.99 10.07
C ALA A 18 -5.22 -9.94 8.99
N LYS A 19 -5.72 -8.73 8.68
CA LYS A 19 -6.70 -8.52 7.61
C LYS A 19 -6.19 -8.96 6.23
N LEU A 20 -4.96 -8.58 5.87
CA LEU A 20 -4.36 -8.95 4.58
C LEU A 20 -4.05 -10.45 4.47
N ILE A 21 -3.75 -11.10 5.60
CA ILE A 21 -3.60 -12.55 5.69
C ILE A 21 -4.96 -13.24 5.44
N GLU A 22 -6.04 -12.74 6.06
CA GLU A 22 -7.38 -13.30 5.90
C GLU A 22 -7.89 -13.17 4.45
N GLU A 23 -7.66 -12.02 3.80
CA GLU A 23 -8.10 -11.79 2.42
C GLU A 23 -7.34 -12.64 1.38
N ALA A 24 -6.08 -12.99 1.68
CA ALA A 24 -5.26 -13.99 0.97
C ALA A 24 -5.24 -13.94 -0.58
N SER A 25 -5.57 -12.81 -1.22
CA SER A 25 -5.65 -12.71 -2.68
C SER A 25 -4.58 -11.79 -3.27
N ALA A 26 -4.00 -12.17 -4.40
CA ALA A 26 -3.14 -11.31 -5.21
C ALA A 26 -3.92 -10.34 -6.11
N LEU A 27 -5.17 -10.68 -6.45
CA LEU A 27 -6.08 -9.84 -7.23
C LEU A 27 -7.34 -9.58 -6.40
N VAL A 28 -7.56 -8.34 -5.98
CA VAL A 28 -8.79 -7.91 -5.32
C VAL A 28 -9.87 -7.65 -6.35
N GLU A 29 -11.08 -8.16 -6.13
CA GLU A 29 -12.25 -7.83 -6.93
C GLU A 29 -13.05 -6.75 -6.20
N LEU A 30 -13.03 -5.53 -6.71
CA LEU A 30 -13.74 -4.40 -6.14
C LEU A 30 -15.04 -4.15 -6.92
N GLN A 31 -16.18 -4.33 -6.28
CA GLN A 31 -17.49 -4.06 -6.85
C GLN A 31 -18.08 -2.80 -6.22
N ILE A 32 -18.47 -1.85 -7.05
CA ILE A 32 -18.97 -0.55 -6.66
C ILE A 32 -20.32 -0.37 -7.36
N THR A 33 -21.38 -0.60 -6.59
CA THR A 33 -22.76 -0.44 -7.05
C THR A 33 -23.28 0.96 -6.79
N GLU A 34 -22.80 1.62 -5.74
CA GLU A 34 -23.18 2.97 -5.33
C GLU A 34 -21.92 3.76 -4.92
N GLY A 35 -21.94 5.08 -5.13
CA GLY A 35 -20.82 5.94 -4.80
C GLY A 35 -19.72 5.99 -5.86
N ARG A 36 -18.47 6.19 -5.43
CA ARG A 36 -17.31 6.32 -6.32
C ARG A 36 -16.05 5.68 -5.75
N VAL A 37 -15.08 5.45 -6.63
CA VAL A 37 -13.70 5.09 -6.27
C VAL A 37 -12.77 6.23 -6.61
N VAL A 38 -11.95 6.64 -5.65
CA VAL A 38 -10.81 7.54 -5.85
C VAL A 38 -9.56 6.68 -5.98
N VAL A 39 -9.03 6.60 -7.20
CA VAL A 39 -7.76 5.89 -7.46
C VAL A 39 -6.62 6.89 -7.30
N VAL A 40 -5.69 6.61 -6.39
CA VAL A 40 -4.53 7.45 -6.08
C VAL A 40 -3.27 6.73 -6.52
N GLY A 41 -2.43 7.39 -7.32
CA GLY A 41 -1.11 6.87 -7.70
C GLY A 41 -0.06 7.11 -6.62
N ASP A 42 1.19 7.22 -7.06
CA ASP A 42 2.36 7.36 -6.21
C ASP A 42 2.22 8.56 -5.26
N THR A 43 2.57 8.34 -4.00
CA THR A 43 2.58 9.41 -2.98
C THR A 43 3.96 9.67 -2.43
N HIS A 44 4.87 8.69 -2.43
CA HIS A 44 6.28 8.84 -2.08
C HIS A 44 6.52 9.72 -0.84
N GLY A 45 5.79 9.42 0.25
CA GLY A 45 5.92 10.14 1.51
C GLY A 45 5.55 11.63 1.48
N GLN A 46 4.82 12.11 0.47
CA GLN A 46 4.35 13.49 0.36
C GLN A 46 3.03 13.71 1.14
N LEU A 47 3.12 13.72 2.46
CA LEU A 47 1.94 13.78 3.34
C LEU A 47 1.03 14.98 3.09
N ASN A 48 1.57 16.16 2.82
CA ASN A 48 0.77 17.36 2.58
C ASN A 48 -0.10 17.23 1.33
N ASP A 49 0.45 16.62 0.27
CA ASP A 49 -0.27 16.38 -0.98
C ASP A 49 -1.32 15.29 -0.77
N PHE A 50 -0.99 14.23 -0.02
CA PHE A 50 -1.98 13.20 0.36
C PHE A 50 -3.13 13.77 1.19
N CYS A 51 -2.84 14.61 2.18
CA CYS A 51 -3.87 15.33 2.95
C CYS A 51 -4.71 16.25 2.06
N TRP A 52 -4.11 16.87 1.04
CA TRP A 52 -4.84 17.67 0.07
C TRP A 52 -5.81 16.81 -0.76
N ILE A 53 -5.38 15.62 -1.20
CA ILE A 53 -6.26 14.65 -1.91
C ILE A 53 -7.47 14.31 -1.04
N LEU A 54 -7.26 13.96 0.23
CA LEU A 54 -8.34 13.67 1.18
C LEU A 54 -9.29 14.86 1.37
N LYS A 55 -8.75 16.08 1.42
CA LYS A 55 -9.56 17.30 1.52
C LYS A 55 -10.37 17.57 0.25
N ALA A 56 -9.78 17.38 -0.92
CA ALA A 56 -10.41 17.66 -2.21
C ALA A 56 -11.46 16.61 -2.58
N HIS A 57 -11.21 15.34 -2.28
CA HIS A 57 -12.07 14.21 -2.65
C HIS A 57 -12.85 13.62 -1.47
N GLY A 58 -12.77 14.23 -0.28
CA GLY A 58 -13.41 13.75 0.94
C GLY A 58 -12.73 12.51 1.51
N PRO A 59 -12.91 12.21 2.81
CA PRO A 59 -12.27 11.06 3.45
C PRO A 59 -12.83 9.73 2.91
N PRO A 60 -12.11 8.61 3.11
CA PRO A 60 -12.62 7.28 2.85
C PRO A 60 -13.94 7.01 3.60
N ALA A 61 -14.93 6.51 2.88
CA ALA A 61 -16.25 6.17 3.38
C ALA A 61 -16.88 5.07 2.50
N PRO A 62 -17.97 4.41 2.92
CA PRO A 62 -18.61 3.37 2.11
C PRO A 62 -19.02 3.84 0.69
N ALA A 63 -19.42 5.11 0.54
CA ALA A 63 -19.76 5.71 -0.75
C ALA A 63 -18.58 6.43 -1.45
N ASN A 64 -17.40 6.44 -0.84
CA ASN A 64 -16.20 7.13 -1.33
C ASN A 64 -14.96 6.27 -1.04
N VAL A 65 -14.81 5.20 -1.81
CA VAL A 65 -13.77 4.19 -1.62
C VAL A 65 -12.45 4.69 -2.18
N TYR A 66 -11.34 4.43 -1.49
CA TYR A 66 -10.00 4.75 -1.97
C TYR A 66 -9.27 3.49 -2.41
N LEU A 67 -8.61 3.56 -3.57
CA LEU A 67 -7.65 2.57 -4.04
C LEU A 67 -6.30 3.27 -4.21
N ILE A 68 -5.35 2.97 -3.33
CA ILE A 68 -3.98 3.47 -3.44
C ILE A 68 -3.16 2.47 -4.25
N ASN A 69 -2.60 2.93 -5.37
CA ASN A 69 -1.94 2.06 -6.34
C ASN A 69 -0.42 1.98 -6.13
N GLY A 70 0.01 1.69 -4.90
CA GLY A 70 1.42 1.50 -4.54
C GLY A 70 2.24 2.78 -4.44
N ASP A 71 3.55 2.61 -4.21
CA ASP A 71 4.57 3.65 -4.13
C ASP A 71 4.22 4.76 -3.14
N ILE A 72 3.92 4.32 -1.92
CA ILE A 72 3.76 5.21 -0.77
C ILE A 72 5.12 5.46 -0.10
N ALA A 73 5.98 4.43 -0.08
CA ALA A 73 7.30 4.47 0.53
C ALA A 73 8.33 5.25 -0.30
N ASP A 74 9.44 5.58 0.36
CA ASP A 74 10.65 6.23 -0.18
C ASP A 74 10.44 7.66 -0.74
N ARG A 75 11.56 8.33 -1.04
CA ARG A 75 11.70 9.69 -1.64
C ARG A 75 11.16 10.86 -0.83
N GLY A 76 10.16 10.64 0.01
CA GLY A 76 9.65 11.59 1.00
C GLY A 76 10.03 11.20 2.42
N ALA A 77 9.66 12.07 3.37
CA ALA A 77 9.97 11.89 4.79
C ALA A 77 8.74 11.55 5.65
N PHE A 78 7.58 11.30 5.02
CA PHE A 78 6.30 11.09 5.71
C PHE A 78 5.50 9.89 5.19
N ALA A 79 6.17 8.86 4.65
CA ALA A 79 5.49 7.65 4.20
C ALA A 79 4.86 6.89 5.39
N VAL A 80 5.51 6.89 6.55
CA VAL A 80 4.99 6.28 7.78
C VAL A 80 3.63 6.86 8.16
N GLU A 81 3.46 8.17 8.13
CA GLU A 81 2.20 8.83 8.49
C GLU A 81 1.10 8.50 7.48
N ILE A 82 1.41 8.47 6.18
CA ILE A 82 0.45 8.08 5.15
C ILE A 82 -0.02 6.64 5.39
N TYR A 83 0.90 5.70 5.65
CA TYR A 83 0.55 4.33 6.00
C TYR A 83 -0.34 4.25 7.24
N LEU A 84 -0.01 4.96 8.31
CA LEU A 84 -0.80 4.93 9.54
C LEU A 84 -2.22 5.49 9.34
N ILE A 85 -2.38 6.54 8.53
CA ILE A 85 -3.70 7.06 8.14
C ILE A 85 -4.49 6.00 7.38
N LEU A 86 -3.88 5.41 6.34
CA LEU A 86 -4.53 4.38 5.52
C LEU A 86 -4.89 3.14 6.33
N PHE A 87 -3.99 2.65 7.19
CA PHE A 87 -4.22 1.51 8.07
C PHE A 87 -5.35 1.78 9.07
N GLY A 88 -5.41 2.99 9.62
CA GLY A 88 -6.52 3.43 10.45
C GLY A 88 -7.86 3.30 9.72
N TYR A 89 -7.95 3.80 8.48
CA TYR A 89 -9.17 3.68 7.67
C TYR A 89 -9.49 2.24 7.27
N MET A 90 -8.50 1.42 6.91
CA MET A 90 -8.71 0.00 6.57
C MET A 90 -9.35 -0.79 7.71
N LEU A 91 -9.02 -0.45 8.96
CA LEU A 91 -9.55 -1.10 10.15
C LEU A 91 -10.87 -0.47 10.63
N ALA A 92 -10.98 0.86 10.60
CA ALA A 92 -12.15 1.59 11.09
C ALA A 92 -13.33 1.60 10.10
N CYS A 93 -13.04 1.47 8.81
CA CYS A 93 -14.03 1.49 7.72
C CYS A 93 -13.71 0.34 6.75
N PRO A 94 -14.08 -0.91 7.11
CA PRO A 94 -13.81 -2.07 6.26
C PRO A 94 -14.41 -1.88 4.85
N GLY A 95 -13.58 -2.07 3.82
CA GLY A 95 -13.98 -1.90 2.41
C GLY A 95 -13.90 -0.46 1.88
N CYS A 96 -13.49 0.52 2.70
CA CYS A 96 -13.36 1.91 2.27
C CYS A 96 -11.97 2.26 1.72
N VAL A 97 -10.95 1.45 2.02
CA VAL A 97 -9.56 1.63 1.55
C VAL A 97 -8.98 0.30 1.10
N TYR A 98 -8.37 0.32 -0.09
CA TYR A 98 -7.59 -0.76 -0.67
C TYR A 98 -6.21 -0.23 -1.05
N ILE A 99 -5.19 -1.07 -0.92
CA ILE A 99 -3.80 -0.72 -1.26
C ILE A 99 -3.24 -1.83 -2.14
N ASN A 100 -2.84 -1.50 -3.37
CA ASN A 100 -2.00 -2.38 -4.18
C ASN A 100 -0.52 -2.18 -3.80
N ARG A 101 0.28 -3.22 -3.94
CA ARG A 101 1.73 -3.17 -3.76
C ARG A 101 2.41 -2.49 -4.95
N GLY A 102 3.18 -1.44 -4.69
CA GLY A 102 4.10 -0.83 -5.65
C GLY A 102 5.50 -1.44 -5.59
N ASN A 103 6.42 -0.94 -6.41
CA ASN A 103 7.80 -1.44 -6.37
C ASN A 103 8.60 -0.89 -5.19
N HIS A 104 8.21 0.28 -4.65
CA HIS A 104 8.80 0.82 -3.43
C HIS A 104 8.28 0.12 -2.16
N GLU A 105 7.28 -0.74 -2.24
CA GLU A 105 6.90 -1.66 -1.15
C GLU A 105 7.75 -2.95 -1.19
N SER A 106 9.07 -2.78 -1.27
CA SER A 106 10.06 -3.85 -1.31
C SER A 106 11.33 -3.51 -0.53
N PHE A 107 11.91 -4.53 0.10
CA PHE A 107 13.11 -4.39 0.92
C PHE A 107 14.26 -3.73 0.15
N ASP A 108 14.53 -4.19 -1.07
CA ASP A 108 15.65 -3.71 -1.90
C ASP A 108 15.52 -2.25 -2.32
N MET A 109 14.30 -1.70 -2.38
CA MET A 109 14.11 -0.26 -2.58
C MET A 109 14.28 0.50 -1.27
N ASN A 110 13.68 0.01 -0.18
CA ASN A 110 13.62 0.75 1.08
C ASN A 110 14.97 0.88 1.80
N ILE A 111 15.93 -0.02 1.54
CA ILE A 111 17.29 0.07 2.09
C ILE A 111 18.19 1.05 1.35
N ARG A 112 17.77 1.56 0.18
CA ARG A 112 18.55 2.53 -0.60
C ARG A 112 18.63 3.86 0.12
N GLY A 113 19.69 4.60 -0.16
CA GLY A 113 19.84 5.96 0.35
C GLY A 113 18.78 6.90 -0.23
N PHE A 114 18.46 7.98 0.49
CA PHE A 114 17.51 9.01 0.03
C PHE A 114 17.86 9.56 -1.37
N ASN A 115 19.15 9.83 -1.60
CA ASN A 115 19.65 10.35 -2.89
C ASN A 115 19.60 9.31 -4.04
N GLU A 116 19.29 8.05 -3.75
CA GLU A 116 19.17 6.96 -4.73
C GLU A 116 17.69 6.59 -4.98
N GLY A 117 16.77 7.44 -4.51
CA GLY A 117 15.33 7.21 -4.60
C GLY A 117 14.77 6.29 -3.51
N GLY A 118 15.56 5.95 -2.48
CA GLY A 118 15.13 5.20 -1.30
C GLY A 118 14.77 6.10 -0.10
N GLY A 119 15.11 5.64 1.10
CA GLY A 119 15.02 6.41 2.34
C GLY A 119 14.00 5.90 3.36
N PHE A 120 13.13 4.96 3.02
CA PHE A 120 12.10 4.48 3.94
C PHE A 120 12.67 3.76 5.16
N SER A 121 13.72 2.96 5.02
CA SER A 121 14.38 2.32 6.19
C SER A 121 14.90 3.36 7.19
N ALA A 122 15.55 4.42 6.69
CA ALA A 122 16.03 5.52 7.52
C ALA A 122 14.86 6.30 8.15
N GLU A 123 13.76 6.51 7.41
CA GLU A 123 12.56 7.14 7.94
C GLU A 123 11.99 6.33 9.11
N VAL A 124 11.73 5.03 8.92
CA VAL A 124 11.12 4.18 9.95
C VAL A 124 12.02 4.06 11.17
N THR A 125 13.32 3.81 10.98
CA THR A 125 14.25 3.68 12.11
C THR A 125 14.51 5.00 12.85
N GLY A 126 14.44 6.15 12.17
CA GLY A 126 14.53 7.46 12.82
C GLY A 126 13.25 7.85 13.59
N LYS A 127 12.11 7.28 13.21
CA LYS A 127 10.79 7.55 13.79
C LYS A 127 10.37 6.56 14.87
N TYR A 128 10.81 5.31 14.73
CA TYR A 128 10.54 4.17 15.57
C TYR A 128 11.83 3.36 15.75
N ASP A 129 11.89 2.14 15.21
CA ASP A 129 13.02 1.22 15.32
C ASP A 129 13.05 0.22 14.15
N SER A 130 14.04 -0.68 14.16
CA SER A 130 14.22 -1.72 13.14
C SER A 130 13.12 -2.78 13.18
N ASP A 131 12.43 -2.97 14.30
CA ASP A 131 11.37 -3.97 14.45
C ASP A 131 10.10 -3.49 13.73
N VAL A 132 9.77 -2.20 13.86
CA VAL A 132 8.70 -1.57 13.07
C VAL A 132 9.03 -1.60 11.58
N PHE A 133 10.29 -1.37 11.19
CA PHE A 133 10.69 -1.51 9.78
C PHE A 133 10.47 -2.94 9.28
N SER A 134 10.90 -3.94 10.07
CA SER A 134 10.69 -5.35 9.74
C SER A 134 9.21 -5.72 9.62
N LEU A 135 8.34 -5.11 10.44
CA LEU A 135 6.90 -5.32 10.37
C LEU A 135 6.29 -4.71 9.09
N PHE A 136 6.75 -3.53 8.65
CA PHE A 136 6.38 -2.99 7.35
C PHE A 136 6.73 -3.94 6.20
N GLN A 137 7.95 -4.50 6.21
CA GLN A 137 8.39 -5.44 5.17
C GLN A 137 7.50 -6.70 5.13
N GLN A 138 7.09 -7.20 6.28
CA GLN A 138 6.13 -8.30 6.35
C GLN A 138 4.78 -7.90 5.75
N ILE A 139 4.23 -6.75 6.14
CA ILE A 139 2.94 -6.25 5.63
C ILE A 139 2.99 -6.07 4.11
N PHE A 140 4.07 -5.52 3.55
CA PHE A 140 4.24 -5.34 2.11
C PHE A 140 4.16 -6.65 1.34
N ASN A 141 4.68 -7.76 1.90
CA ASN A 141 4.55 -9.07 1.29
C ASN A 141 3.10 -9.59 1.28
N TYR A 142 2.23 -9.08 2.16
CA TYR A 142 0.82 -9.43 2.18
C TYR A 142 -0.07 -8.56 1.30
N MET A 143 0.44 -7.46 0.74
CA MET A 143 -0.36 -6.55 -0.09
C MET A 143 -0.76 -7.18 -1.43
N PRO A 144 -2.00 -6.97 -1.90
CA PRO A 144 -2.44 -7.34 -3.25
C PRO A 144 -1.55 -6.73 -4.34
N LEU A 145 -1.42 -7.42 -5.47
CA LEU A 145 -0.66 -6.92 -6.62
C LEU A 145 -1.52 -6.10 -7.58
N ALA A 146 -2.83 -6.32 -7.55
CA ALA A 146 -3.77 -5.68 -8.44
C ALA A 146 -5.17 -5.61 -7.84
N THR A 147 -5.96 -4.67 -8.35
CA THR A 147 -7.39 -4.57 -8.06
C THR A 147 -8.16 -4.47 -9.37
N ARG A 148 -9.22 -5.27 -9.52
CA ARG A 148 -10.15 -5.19 -10.66
C ARG A 148 -11.45 -4.55 -10.21
N ILE A 149 -11.76 -3.39 -10.77
CA ILE A 149 -12.96 -2.60 -10.45
C ILE A 149 -14.08 -2.98 -11.43
N ASN A 150 -15.25 -3.31 -10.89
CA ASN A 150 -16.49 -3.62 -11.63
C ASN A 150 -16.33 -4.65 -12.76
N LYS A 151 -15.33 -5.54 -12.63
CA LYS A 151 -14.95 -6.52 -13.67
C LYS A 151 -14.51 -5.89 -15.00
N GLU A 152 -14.24 -4.59 -15.04
CA GLU A 152 -13.96 -3.83 -16.27
C GLU A 152 -12.56 -3.23 -16.26
N VAL A 153 -12.16 -2.59 -15.15
CA VAL A 153 -10.90 -1.85 -15.05
C VAL A 153 -9.92 -2.64 -14.18
N LEU A 154 -8.78 -3.03 -14.75
CA LEU A 154 -7.67 -3.61 -14.01
C LEU A 154 -6.69 -2.51 -13.60
N VAL A 155 -6.49 -2.33 -12.31
CA VAL A 155 -5.53 -1.38 -11.72
C VAL A 155 -4.33 -2.15 -11.20
N VAL A 156 -3.15 -1.82 -11.75
CA VAL A 156 -1.83 -2.34 -11.37
C VAL A 156 -0.88 -1.16 -11.24
N HIS A 157 0.14 -1.27 -10.39
CA HIS A 157 1.12 -0.19 -10.21
C HIS A 157 1.98 0.00 -11.47
N GLY A 158 2.80 -0.99 -11.83
CA GLY A 158 3.74 -0.87 -12.96
C GLY A 158 3.11 -1.03 -14.34
N GLY A 159 2.31 -2.08 -14.55
CA GLY A 159 1.68 -2.36 -15.86
C GLY A 159 1.65 -3.83 -16.24
N LEU A 160 1.43 -4.09 -17.53
CA LEU A 160 1.36 -5.44 -18.09
C LEU A 160 2.75 -6.08 -18.24
N CYS A 161 2.78 -7.42 -18.28
CA CYS A 161 3.98 -8.17 -18.59
C CYS A 161 4.58 -7.70 -19.93
N ARG A 162 5.88 -7.38 -19.95
CA ARG A 162 6.59 -6.94 -21.16
C ARG A 162 6.68 -8.03 -22.22
N THR A 163 6.64 -9.30 -21.80
CA THR A 163 6.72 -10.47 -22.66
C THR A 163 5.60 -11.45 -22.32
N GLY A 164 5.03 -12.04 -23.37
CA GLY A 164 3.95 -13.02 -23.24
C GLY A 164 2.59 -12.42 -22.91
N THR A 165 1.65 -13.32 -22.62
CA THR A 165 0.30 -12.98 -22.18
C THR A 165 0.09 -13.49 -20.77
N ALA A 166 -0.43 -12.62 -19.90
CA ALA A 166 -0.85 -12.98 -18.55
C ALA A 166 -2.37 -12.92 -18.46
N THR A 167 -2.97 -13.95 -17.88
CA THR A 167 -4.40 -14.03 -17.61
C THR A 167 -4.70 -13.60 -16.18
N LEU A 168 -5.92 -13.17 -15.91
CA LEU A 168 -6.37 -12.88 -14.54
C LEU A 168 -6.29 -14.13 -13.63
N ALA A 169 -6.42 -15.33 -14.20
CA ALA A 169 -6.26 -16.58 -13.47
C ALA A 169 -4.81 -16.79 -13.01
N GLN A 170 -3.83 -16.52 -13.89
CA GLN A 170 -2.42 -16.56 -13.51
C GLN A 170 -2.09 -15.50 -12.46
N LEU A 171 -2.64 -14.28 -12.59
CA LEU A 171 -2.44 -13.22 -11.60
C LEU A 171 -2.97 -13.60 -10.21
N ARG A 172 -4.14 -14.25 -10.14
CA ARG A 172 -4.69 -14.77 -8.86
C ARG A 172 -3.81 -15.85 -8.24
N ALA A 173 -3.15 -16.65 -9.06
CA ALA A 173 -2.32 -17.77 -8.62
C ALA A 173 -0.87 -17.37 -8.27
N VAL A 174 -0.51 -16.09 -8.39
CA VAL A 174 0.84 -15.64 -8.02
C VAL A 174 1.03 -15.81 -6.52
N ASP A 175 2.07 -16.54 -6.14
CA ASP A 175 2.57 -16.51 -4.77
C ASP A 175 3.20 -15.13 -4.51
N ARG A 176 2.41 -14.27 -3.87
CA ARG A 176 2.76 -12.89 -3.57
C ARG A 176 3.41 -12.71 -2.19
N VAL A 177 3.33 -13.70 -1.30
CA VAL A 177 3.82 -13.59 0.10
C VAL A 177 5.33 -13.82 0.15
N ARG A 178 6.04 -12.92 -0.52
CA ARG A 178 7.50 -12.96 -0.68
C ARG A 178 8.02 -11.57 -1.05
N PRO A 179 9.33 -11.31 -0.86
CA PRO A 179 9.97 -10.14 -1.45
C PRO A 179 9.74 -10.07 -2.96
N VAL A 180 9.67 -8.85 -3.50
CA VAL A 180 9.59 -8.65 -4.95
C VAL A 180 10.84 -9.27 -5.59
N PRO A 181 10.70 -10.19 -6.56
CA PRO A 181 11.86 -10.77 -7.22
C PRO A 181 12.63 -9.71 -8.01
N VAL A 182 13.95 -9.67 -7.81
CA VAL A 182 14.86 -8.85 -8.61
C VAL A 182 14.87 -9.33 -10.06
N SER A 183 14.78 -8.39 -11.00
CA SER A 183 14.94 -8.67 -12.43
C SER A 183 16.38 -9.13 -12.69
N THR A 184 16.55 -10.41 -13.00
CA THR A 184 17.78 -10.98 -13.56
C THR A 184 17.97 -10.57 -15.01
#